data_AF-A0AAD6KJ62-F1
#
_entry.id   AF-A0AAD6KJ62-F1
#
_cell.length_a   1.000
_cell.length_b   1.000
_cell.length_c   1.000
_cell.angle_alpha   90.00
_cell.angle_beta   90.00
_cell.angle_gamma   90.00
#
_symmetry.space_group_name_H-M   'P 1'
#
loop_
_entity.id
_entity.type
_entity.pdbx_description
1 polymer ?
#
loop_
_entity_poly.entity_id
_entity_poly.type
_entity_poly.pdbx_seq_one_letter_code
_entity_poly.pdbx_strand_id
1 'polypeptide(L)'
;MFYRVSNMPKDGEEGRWFWIGLLGAELWFGFYWVLTQALRWNQVHRLTFKDRLSQRYEKFLPRVDVFVCTADPTIEPPIMVISTVLSAMAYDYPPEKLAIYLSDDAGSDLTFYALLEASKFAKQWIPYCKKFNVQPRSPAAYFVSKSPPHDGGGQSQTSDFLAIKKLYREMEDRIETATMLGRIPEEARLKHEGFSQWDSYSSKRDHDTILKILIDSKDPCSTDIDGSALPTLVYLAREKRPQHFHNFKAGAMNALIRVSSKISNGQIILNLDCDMYSNDPLAVRDALCFFMDEEKSHDIAFVQFPQCFANVTKNDPYSSFMRVITDVEFHGLDGCGGPLYIGTGCFHRRDTLCGREFNQDSKIEWKKHDDHKRQQSVHELEAEVKTLASCTYEQNTQWGNEMGLKYGCPVEDVITGLSIQCKGWKSAYLNPERKAFLGLAPSTLPQVLVQHKRWSEGDFQILLSKYSPAWYAHGRISLGLQLGYCCYCLWAPNCLATLYYSIIPSLCLLKGISLFPQVHTSISFNYSLC
;
A
#
# COMPACT_ATOMS: atom_id res chain seq x y z
N MET A 1 -15.03 -37.33 -10.37
CA MET A 1 -16.15 -37.12 -9.41
C MET A 1 -17.27 -38.13 -9.55
N PHE A 2 -17.98 -38.21 -10.68
CA PHE A 2 -19.10 -39.16 -10.87
C PHE A 2 -18.74 -40.60 -10.46
N TYR A 3 -17.63 -41.12 -10.98
CA TYR A 3 -17.13 -42.46 -10.64
C TYR A 3 -16.90 -42.66 -9.12
N ARG A 4 -16.44 -41.63 -8.41
CA ARG A 4 -16.19 -41.69 -6.96
C ARG A 4 -17.48 -41.75 -6.15
N VAL A 5 -18.54 -41.10 -6.64
CA VAL A 5 -19.88 -41.15 -6.03
C VAL A 5 -20.53 -42.50 -6.32
N SER A 6 -20.44 -42.99 -7.55
CA SER A 6 -21.05 -44.27 -7.96
C SER A 6 -20.46 -45.49 -7.25
N ASN A 7 -19.20 -45.41 -6.81
CA ASN A 7 -18.51 -46.50 -6.10
C ASN A 7 -18.35 -46.23 -4.60
N MET A 8 -19.19 -45.36 -4.02
CA MET A 8 -19.15 -45.09 -2.59
C MET A 8 -19.46 -46.37 -1.78
N PRO A 9 -18.68 -46.69 -0.73
CA PRO A 9 -18.95 -47.84 0.15
C PRO A 9 -20.37 -47.78 0.71
N LYS A 10 -21.07 -48.91 0.84
CA LYS A 10 -22.47 -48.96 1.31
C LYS A 10 -22.61 -48.56 2.78
N ASP A 11 -23.83 -48.23 3.21
CA ASP A 11 -24.12 -47.92 4.60
C ASP A 11 -23.68 -49.07 5.53
N GLY A 12 -22.85 -48.74 6.52
CA GLY A 12 -22.25 -49.71 7.44
C GLY A 12 -20.90 -50.29 7.02
N GLU A 13 -20.44 -50.05 5.78
CA GLU A 13 -19.10 -50.49 5.34
C GLU A 13 -17.99 -49.67 6.00
N GLU A 14 -16.91 -50.36 6.39
CA GLU A 14 -15.74 -49.75 7.00
C GLU A 14 -15.13 -48.71 6.05
N GLY A 15 -14.87 -47.51 6.58
CA GLY A 15 -14.28 -46.42 5.79
C GLY A 15 -15.24 -45.54 5.01
N ARG A 16 -16.56 -45.80 5.01
CA ARG A 16 -17.56 -44.94 4.33
C ARG A 16 -17.46 -43.47 4.73
N TRP A 17 -17.36 -43.16 6.02
CA TRP A 17 -17.25 -41.77 6.48
C TRP A 17 -15.95 -41.09 6.03
N PHE A 18 -14.84 -41.82 6.01
CA PHE A 18 -13.57 -41.30 5.49
C PHE A 18 -13.65 -41.05 3.98
N TRP A 19 -14.34 -41.93 3.25
CA TRP A 19 -14.60 -41.75 1.82
C TRP A 19 -15.44 -40.51 1.53
N ILE A 20 -16.54 -40.32 2.27
CA ILE A 20 -17.43 -39.16 2.12
C ILE A 20 -16.67 -37.87 2.40
N GLY A 21 -15.92 -37.81 3.49
CA GLY A 21 -15.14 -36.62 3.82
C GLY A 21 -14.05 -36.34 2.76
N LEU A 22 -13.40 -37.37 2.23
CA LEU A 22 -12.39 -37.21 1.18
C LEU A 22 -13.01 -36.74 -0.14
N LEU A 23 -14.17 -37.28 -0.53
CA LEU A 23 -14.97 -36.76 -1.64
C LEU A 23 -15.35 -35.29 -1.42
N GLY A 24 -15.75 -34.92 -0.20
CA GLY A 24 -16.06 -33.53 0.18
C GLY A 24 -14.86 -32.59 0.02
N ALA A 25 -13.69 -33.01 0.49
CA ALA A 25 -12.44 -32.24 0.33
C ALA A 25 -12.07 -32.04 -1.14
N GLU A 26 -12.23 -33.07 -1.98
CA GLU A 26 -11.95 -32.97 -3.40
C GLU A 26 -12.96 -32.12 -4.17
N LEU A 27 -14.25 -32.17 -3.80
CA LEU A 27 -15.26 -31.28 -4.36
C LEU A 27 -14.94 -29.84 -4.02
N TRP A 28 -14.50 -29.58 -2.78
CA TRP A 28 -14.01 -28.28 -2.37
C TRP A 28 -12.80 -27.83 -3.18
N PHE A 29 -11.78 -28.67 -3.37
CA PHE A 29 -10.63 -28.32 -4.20
C PHE A 29 -11.01 -28.08 -5.65
N GLY A 30 -11.92 -28.86 -6.22
CA GLY A 30 -12.45 -28.63 -7.56
C GLY A 30 -13.15 -27.27 -7.66
N PHE A 31 -14.00 -26.94 -6.70
CA PHE A 31 -14.66 -25.64 -6.61
C PHE A 31 -13.65 -24.49 -6.50
N TYR A 32 -12.71 -24.57 -5.55
CA TYR A 32 -11.67 -23.55 -5.36
C TYR A 32 -10.80 -23.40 -6.61
N TRP A 33 -10.44 -24.50 -7.26
CA TRP A 33 -9.71 -24.48 -8.52
C TRP A 33 -10.46 -23.73 -9.62
N VAL A 34 -11.78 -23.93 -9.75
CA VAL A 34 -12.62 -23.17 -10.70
C VAL A 34 -12.58 -21.67 -10.41
N LEU A 35 -12.67 -21.26 -9.14
CA LEU A 35 -12.55 -19.85 -8.76
C LEU A 35 -11.21 -19.27 -9.25
N THR A 36 -10.13 -20.02 -9.07
CA THR A 36 -8.79 -19.57 -9.46
C THR A 36 -8.61 -19.49 -10.99
N GLN A 37 -9.47 -20.13 -11.80
CA GLN A 37 -9.41 -19.99 -13.26
C GLN A 37 -9.82 -18.59 -13.73
N ALA A 38 -10.69 -17.90 -12.99
CA ALA A 38 -11.06 -16.51 -13.29
C ALA A 38 -9.83 -15.58 -13.29
N LEU A 39 -8.85 -15.86 -12.42
CA LEU A 39 -7.59 -15.14 -12.30
C LEU A 39 -6.58 -15.45 -13.42
N ARG A 40 -6.88 -16.39 -14.32
CA ARG A 40 -5.95 -16.85 -15.38
C ARG A 40 -6.52 -16.75 -16.79
N TRP A 41 -7.83 -16.55 -16.91
CA TRP A 41 -8.55 -16.60 -18.18
C TRP A 41 -8.22 -15.45 -19.13
N ASN A 42 -8.14 -14.22 -18.61
CA ASN A 42 -7.90 -13.01 -19.41
C ASN A 42 -6.78 -12.16 -18.81
N GLN A 43 -5.53 -12.61 -18.95
CA GLN A 43 -4.38 -11.86 -18.44
C GLN A 43 -4.09 -10.63 -19.32
N VAL A 44 -4.08 -9.45 -18.70
CA VAL A 44 -3.75 -8.18 -19.34
C VAL A 44 -2.41 -7.68 -18.86
N HIS A 45 -1.51 -7.39 -19.80
CA HIS A 45 -0.23 -6.72 -19.53
C HIS A 45 -0.29 -5.30 -20.08
N ARG A 46 0.13 -4.34 -19.25
CA ARG A 46 0.07 -2.91 -19.57
C ARG A 46 1.45 -2.30 -19.66
N LEU A 47 1.60 -1.36 -20.57
CA LEU A 47 2.80 -0.55 -20.75
C LEU A 47 2.41 0.92 -20.71
N THR A 48 3.30 1.74 -20.16
CA THR A 48 3.13 3.19 -20.01
C THR A 48 4.10 3.93 -20.93
N PHE A 49 3.63 5.04 -21.52
CA PHE A 49 4.42 5.85 -22.44
C PHE A 49 4.61 7.26 -21.87
N LYS A 50 5.47 7.36 -20.86
CA LYS A 50 5.73 8.58 -20.08
C LYS A 50 6.15 9.77 -20.95
N ASP A 51 6.92 9.54 -22.01
CA ASP A 51 7.35 10.61 -22.92
C ASP A 51 6.17 11.29 -23.62
N ARG A 52 5.16 10.51 -24.01
CA ARG A 52 3.92 11.04 -24.62
C ARG A 52 3.08 11.81 -23.61
N LEU A 53 3.01 11.32 -22.36
CA LEU A 53 2.37 12.05 -21.26
C LEU A 53 3.04 13.42 -21.07
N SER A 54 4.37 13.45 -20.96
CA SER A 54 5.13 14.70 -20.79
C SER A 54 4.93 15.64 -21.98
N GLN A 55 5.07 15.16 -23.22
CA GLN A 55 4.87 15.97 -24.43
C GLN A 55 3.48 16.64 -24.47
N ARG A 56 2.44 15.95 -24.00
CA ARG A 56 1.06 16.42 -24.08
C ARG A 56 0.59 17.22 -22.87
N TYR A 57 1.01 16.83 -21.67
CA TYR A 57 0.40 17.28 -20.42
C TYR A 57 1.38 17.88 -19.41
N GLU A 58 2.66 18.11 -19.72
CA GLU A 58 3.65 18.61 -18.72
C GLU A 58 3.13 19.80 -17.89
N LYS A 59 2.53 20.79 -18.57
CA LYS A 59 1.97 21.98 -17.92
C LYS A 59 0.68 21.70 -17.13
N PHE A 60 -0.05 20.66 -17.50
CA PHE A 60 -1.36 20.28 -16.98
C PHE A 60 -1.33 19.07 -16.04
N LEU A 61 -0.14 18.63 -15.61
CA LEU A 61 -0.01 17.56 -14.63
C LEU A 61 -0.80 17.91 -13.34
N PRO A 62 -1.55 16.97 -12.75
CA PRO A 62 -2.36 17.21 -11.55
C PRO A 62 -1.51 17.32 -10.29
N ARG A 63 -2.10 17.81 -9.19
CA ARG A 63 -1.47 17.74 -7.87
C ARG A 63 -1.53 16.31 -7.33
N VAL A 64 -0.46 15.86 -6.69
CA VAL A 64 -0.30 14.51 -6.11
C VAL A 64 0.05 14.63 -4.64
N ASP A 65 -0.77 14.00 -3.80
CA ASP A 65 -0.50 13.87 -2.37
C ASP A 65 0.03 12.47 -2.07
N VAL A 66 1.16 12.37 -1.39
CA VAL A 66 1.76 11.10 -0.97
C VAL A 66 1.57 10.94 0.53
N PHE A 67 0.89 9.88 0.93
CA PHE A 67 0.62 9.55 2.32
C PHE A 67 1.53 8.41 2.76
N VAL A 68 2.33 8.67 3.79
CA VAL A 68 3.17 7.69 4.47
C VAL A 68 2.62 7.52 5.88
N CYS A 69 2.26 6.29 6.27
CA CYS A 69 1.75 6.01 7.61
C CYS A 69 2.78 5.24 8.43
N THR A 70 3.00 5.65 9.68
CA THR A 70 3.82 4.92 10.65
C THR A 70 3.06 4.71 11.95
N ALA A 71 3.27 3.56 12.59
CA ALA A 71 2.55 3.13 13.78
C ALA A 71 3.27 3.49 15.09
N ASP A 72 4.56 3.17 15.22
CA ASP A 72 5.34 3.36 16.45
C ASP A 72 6.85 3.33 16.16
N PRO A 73 7.66 4.28 16.68
CA PRO A 73 9.09 4.37 16.40
C PRO A 73 9.92 3.17 16.92
N THR A 74 9.37 2.35 17.82
CA THR A 74 10.03 1.15 18.35
C THR A 74 9.96 0.00 17.35
N ILE A 75 8.82 -0.14 16.66
CA ILE A 75 8.58 -1.20 15.67
C ILE A 75 9.06 -0.74 14.30
N GLU A 76 8.88 0.54 13.99
CA GLU A 76 9.21 1.16 12.72
C GLU A 76 10.23 2.28 12.96
N PRO A 77 11.54 1.97 12.96
CA PRO A 77 12.60 2.93 13.26
C PRO A 77 12.48 4.23 12.46
N PRO A 78 12.61 5.42 13.09
CA PRO A 78 12.43 6.71 12.41
C PRO A 78 13.33 6.90 11.18
N ILE A 79 14.55 6.35 11.18
CA ILE A 79 15.48 6.39 10.03
C ILE A 79 14.93 5.66 8.79
N MET A 80 14.20 4.56 8.99
CA MET A 80 13.54 3.83 7.91
C MET A 80 12.36 4.65 7.35
N VAL A 81 11.53 5.19 8.25
CA VAL A 81 10.40 6.07 7.89
C VAL A 81 10.86 7.25 7.04
N ILE A 82 11.91 7.97 7.47
CA ILE A 82 12.38 9.15 6.74
C ILE A 82 13.10 8.80 5.43
N SER A 83 13.66 7.60 5.31
CA SER A 83 14.21 7.12 4.03
C SER A 83 13.10 6.96 2.98
N THR A 84 11.92 6.48 3.38
CA THR A 84 10.72 6.43 2.54
C THR A 84 10.22 7.82 2.19
N VAL A 85 10.12 8.72 3.18
CA VAL A 85 9.73 10.13 2.95
C VAL A 85 10.67 10.83 1.96
N LEU A 86 12.00 10.74 2.16
CA LEU A 86 13.00 11.34 1.27
C LEU A 86 12.93 10.76 -0.15
N SER A 87 12.64 9.46 -0.28
CA SER A 87 12.45 8.83 -1.60
C SER A 87 11.22 9.37 -2.33
N ALA A 88 10.12 9.63 -1.60
CA ALA A 88 8.89 10.20 -2.15
C ALA A 88 9.03 11.68 -2.49
N MET A 89 9.80 12.45 -1.70
CA MET A 89 10.10 13.84 -2.01
C MET A 89 10.97 14.00 -3.29
N ALA A 90 11.69 12.95 -3.67
CA ALA A 90 12.61 12.95 -4.81
C ALA A 90 12.02 12.32 -6.09
N TYR A 91 10.69 12.28 -6.22
CA TYR A 91 10.04 11.93 -7.49
C TYR A 91 10.43 12.91 -8.62
N ASP A 92 10.47 12.41 -9.85
CA ASP A 92 10.65 13.24 -11.04
C ASP A 92 9.30 13.87 -11.44
N TYR A 93 8.91 14.86 -10.64
CA TYR A 93 7.64 15.56 -10.71
C TYR A 93 7.80 17.02 -10.30
N PRO A 94 6.96 17.96 -10.80
CA PRO A 94 7.01 19.36 -10.38
C PRO A 94 6.83 19.49 -8.86
N PRO A 95 7.81 20.05 -8.11
CA PRO A 95 7.76 20.13 -6.65
C PRO A 95 6.53 20.85 -6.11
N GLU A 96 6.10 21.91 -6.79
CA GLU A 96 4.92 22.69 -6.43
C GLU A 96 3.60 21.92 -6.58
N LYS A 97 3.61 20.77 -7.26
CA LYS A 97 2.47 19.87 -7.45
C LYS A 97 2.56 18.60 -6.60
N LEU A 98 3.61 18.45 -5.80
CA LEU A 98 3.86 17.28 -4.96
C LEU A 98 3.79 17.68 -3.49
N ALA A 99 3.02 16.93 -2.69
CA ALA A 99 2.94 17.11 -1.24
C ALA A 99 3.06 15.77 -0.54
N ILE A 100 3.89 15.71 0.50
CA ILE A 100 4.19 14.51 1.27
C ILE A 100 3.64 14.70 2.68
N TYR A 101 2.87 13.73 3.13
CA TYR A 101 2.27 13.71 4.46
C TYR A 101 2.75 12.48 5.21
N LEU A 102 3.40 12.68 6.35
CA LEU A 102 3.71 11.62 7.30
C LEU A 102 2.62 11.62 8.39
N SER A 103 1.84 10.55 8.45
CA SER A 103 0.94 10.28 9.57
C SER A 103 1.63 9.38 10.59
N ASP A 104 1.76 9.86 11.81
CA ASP A 104 2.33 9.14 12.94
C ASP A 104 1.22 8.78 13.93
N ASP A 105 0.86 7.49 13.99
CA ASP A 105 -0.20 7.03 14.88
C ASP A 105 0.26 6.98 16.36
N ALA A 106 1.57 6.97 16.66
CA ALA A 106 2.06 7.07 18.03
C ALA A 106 2.15 8.52 18.53
N GLY A 107 2.23 9.49 17.62
CA GLY A 107 2.47 10.89 17.96
C GLY A 107 3.81 11.10 18.65
N SER A 108 4.87 10.43 18.17
CA SER A 108 6.19 10.47 18.78
C SER A 108 6.97 11.72 18.36
N ASP A 109 7.54 12.40 19.36
CA ASP A 109 8.46 13.51 19.14
C ASP A 109 9.75 13.06 18.43
N LEU A 110 10.19 11.80 18.62
CA LEU A 110 11.33 11.21 17.90
C LEU A 110 11.06 11.10 16.39
N THR A 111 9.86 10.65 16.01
CA THR A 111 9.45 10.58 14.60
C THR A 111 9.39 11.98 13.98
N PHE A 112 8.84 12.95 14.71
CA PHE A 112 8.83 14.34 14.27
C PHE A 112 10.23 14.94 14.16
N TYR A 113 11.13 14.66 15.11
CA TYR A 113 12.53 15.07 15.04
C TYR A 113 13.24 14.47 13.83
N ALA A 114 13.04 13.19 13.55
CA ALA A 114 13.60 12.55 12.36
C ALA A 114 13.11 13.24 11.08
N LEU A 115 11.83 13.58 11.00
CA LEU A 115 11.27 14.30 9.86
C LEU A 115 11.84 15.72 9.72
N LEU A 116 12.10 16.41 10.84
CA LEU A 116 12.76 17.71 10.88
C LEU A 116 14.22 17.63 10.40
N GLU A 117 14.95 16.58 10.75
CA GLU A 117 16.30 16.34 10.24
C GLU A 117 16.28 16.00 8.75
N ALA A 118 15.30 15.19 8.32
CA ALA A 118 15.09 14.86 6.92
C ALA A 118 14.74 16.09 6.06
N SER A 119 13.94 17.04 6.57
CA SER A 119 13.58 18.26 5.85
C SER A 119 14.80 19.14 5.55
N LYS A 120 15.80 19.16 6.45
CA LYS A 120 17.08 19.84 6.25
C LYS A 120 17.93 19.13 5.20
N PHE A 121 18.03 17.80 5.28
CA PHE A 121 18.80 17.00 4.33
C PHE A 121 18.18 17.01 2.92
N ALA A 122 16.85 17.07 2.81
CA ALA A 122 16.12 17.14 1.55
C ALA A 122 16.59 18.29 0.65
N LYS A 123 16.99 19.43 1.24
CA LYS A 123 17.54 20.59 0.52
C LYS A 123 18.81 20.28 -0.29
N GLN A 124 19.53 19.24 0.10
CA GLN A 124 20.76 18.78 -0.54
C GLN A 124 20.49 17.53 -1.40
N TRP A 125 19.65 16.63 -0.89
CA TRP A 125 19.36 15.34 -1.50
C TRP A 125 18.58 15.44 -2.81
N ILE A 126 17.55 16.29 -2.85
CA ILE A 126 16.66 16.43 -4.02
C ILE A 126 17.39 17.02 -5.24
N PRO A 127 18.14 18.13 -5.15
CA PRO A 127 18.92 18.62 -6.28
C PRO A 127 20.00 17.63 -6.72
N TYR A 128 20.69 16.97 -5.78
CA TYR A 128 21.63 15.89 -6.09
C TYR A 128 20.97 14.75 -6.88
N CYS A 129 19.77 14.34 -6.44
CA CYS A 129 18.96 13.33 -7.11
C CYS A 129 18.65 13.71 -8.56
N LYS A 130 18.23 14.96 -8.80
CA LYS A 130 17.92 15.46 -10.14
C LYS A 130 19.18 15.55 -11.01
N LYS A 131 20.25 16.15 -10.49
CA LYS A 131 21.53 16.36 -11.21
C LYS A 131 22.17 15.05 -11.69
N PHE A 132 22.13 14.00 -10.87
CA PHE A 132 22.81 12.72 -11.18
C PHE A 132 21.87 11.57 -11.55
N ASN A 133 20.57 11.84 -11.74
CA ASN A 133 19.54 10.83 -12.01
C ASN A 133 19.65 9.61 -11.07
N VAL A 134 19.75 9.91 -9.76
CA VAL A 134 19.96 8.92 -8.70
C VAL A 134 18.87 7.87 -8.67
N GLN A 135 19.26 6.59 -8.66
CA GLN A 135 18.33 5.46 -8.52
C GLN A 135 19.00 4.34 -7.70
N PRO A 136 18.36 3.81 -6.63
CA PRO A 136 17.04 4.19 -6.08
C PRO A 136 17.01 5.58 -5.44
N ARG A 137 15.82 6.14 -5.20
CA ARG A 137 15.63 7.48 -4.57
C ARG A 137 15.74 7.46 -3.04
N SER A 138 15.64 6.29 -2.42
CA SER A 138 15.93 6.12 -0.99
C SER A 138 17.44 6.28 -0.75
N PRO A 139 17.87 7.26 0.08
CA PRO A 139 19.29 7.46 0.35
C PRO A 139 19.92 6.25 1.05
N ALA A 140 19.20 5.60 1.98
CA ALA A 140 19.64 4.37 2.63
C ALA A 140 19.94 3.26 1.61
N ALA A 141 19.02 3.02 0.67
CA ALA A 141 19.20 2.01 -0.37
C ALA A 141 20.30 2.40 -1.38
N TYR A 142 20.41 3.69 -1.73
CA TYR A 142 21.40 4.19 -2.68
C TYR A 142 22.83 4.03 -2.15
N PHE A 143 23.09 4.45 -0.90
CA PHE A 143 24.45 4.39 -0.33
C PHE A 143 24.91 2.99 0.07
N VAL A 144 23.98 2.04 0.23
CA VAL A 144 24.30 0.62 0.40
C VAL A 144 24.63 -0.05 -0.95
N SER A 145 23.91 0.31 -2.02
CA SER A 145 24.06 -0.34 -3.33
C SER A 145 25.18 0.23 -4.21
N LYS A 146 25.68 1.45 -3.92
CA LYS A 146 26.68 2.13 -4.75
C LYS A 146 28.02 2.33 -4.05
N SER A 147 29.09 1.96 -4.74
CA SER A 147 30.45 2.42 -4.48
C SER A 147 30.66 3.84 -5.05
N PRO A 148 31.68 4.58 -4.59
CA PRO A 148 32.07 5.84 -5.23
C PRO A 148 32.33 5.62 -6.73
N PRO A 149 32.04 6.60 -7.59
CA PRO A 149 32.41 6.51 -9.00
C PRO A 149 33.94 6.35 -9.13
N HIS A 150 34.40 5.28 -9.79
CA HIS A 150 35.81 5.09 -10.16
C HIS A 150 36.03 5.57 -11.60
N ASP A 151 37.00 6.47 -11.78
CA ASP A 151 37.73 6.91 -12.99
C ASP A 151 36.98 7.24 -14.30
N GLY A 152 35.64 7.16 -14.35
CA GLY A 152 34.82 7.58 -15.49
C GLY A 152 33.92 8.80 -15.22
N GLY A 153 33.68 9.14 -13.95
CA GLY A 153 33.00 10.36 -13.53
C GLY A 153 34.04 11.41 -13.16
N GLY A 154 33.91 12.64 -13.66
CA GLY A 154 34.87 13.71 -13.35
C GLY A 154 35.05 13.91 -11.83
N GLN A 155 36.22 14.38 -11.39
CA GLN A 155 36.57 14.58 -9.96
C GLN A 155 35.47 15.26 -9.13
N SER A 156 34.68 16.16 -9.74
CA SER A 156 33.54 16.83 -9.11
C SER A 156 32.43 15.86 -8.69
N GLN A 157 32.12 14.82 -9.47
CA GLN A 157 31.04 13.87 -9.15
C GLN A 157 31.39 12.98 -7.95
N THR A 158 32.64 12.54 -7.84
CA THR A 158 33.11 11.77 -6.68
C THR A 158 33.13 12.62 -5.42
N SER A 159 33.50 13.90 -5.53
CA SER A 159 33.43 14.85 -4.42
C SER A 159 31.98 15.08 -3.95
N ASP A 160 31.05 15.33 -4.88
CA ASP A 160 29.62 15.50 -4.58
C ASP A 160 29.04 14.24 -3.90
N PHE A 161 29.37 13.04 -4.38
CA PHE A 161 28.95 11.78 -3.77
C PHE A 161 29.42 11.64 -2.32
N LEU A 162 30.70 11.91 -2.05
CA LEU A 162 31.27 11.81 -0.71
C LEU A 162 30.66 12.87 0.24
N ALA A 163 30.44 14.09 -0.26
CA ALA A 163 29.83 15.17 0.51
C ALA A 163 28.38 14.82 0.92
N ILE A 164 27.54 14.37 -0.03
CA ILE A 164 26.15 14.01 0.27
C ILE A 164 26.10 12.76 1.16
N LYS A 165 26.97 11.76 0.92
CA LYS A 165 27.06 10.57 1.79
C LYS A 165 27.42 10.94 3.23
N LYS A 166 28.33 11.90 3.41
CA LYS A 166 28.69 12.43 4.73
C LYS A 166 27.48 13.09 5.41
N LEU A 167 26.77 13.97 4.69
CA LEU A 167 25.57 14.63 5.22
C LEU A 167 24.45 13.65 5.60
N TYR A 168 24.26 12.61 4.79
CA TYR A 168 23.33 11.52 5.10
C TYR A 168 23.73 10.80 6.40
N ARG A 169 25.00 10.42 6.54
CA ARG A 169 25.52 9.76 7.75
C ARG A 169 25.37 10.64 8.99
N GLU A 170 25.69 11.93 8.89
CA GLU A 170 25.52 12.86 10.00
C GLU A 170 24.05 13.00 10.43
N MET A 171 23.11 12.96 9.47
CA MET A 171 21.67 12.95 9.76
C MET A 171 21.23 11.63 10.42
N GLU A 172 21.65 10.51 9.84
CA GLU A 172 21.39 9.15 10.35
C GLU A 172 21.87 9.00 11.80
N ASP A 173 23.12 9.36 12.08
CA ASP A 173 23.72 9.30 13.41
C ASP A 173 22.93 10.15 14.43
N ARG A 174 22.46 11.35 14.04
CA ARG A 174 21.65 12.21 14.91
C ARG A 174 20.30 11.58 15.25
N ILE A 175 19.65 10.97 14.26
CA ILE A 175 18.34 10.32 14.43
C ILE A 175 18.48 9.06 15.28
N GLU A 176 19.46 8.21 14.98
CA GLU A 176 19.71 6.97 15.71
C GLU A 176 20.13 7.25 17.15
N THR A 177 21.00 8.24 17.38
CA THR A 177 21.38 8.66 18.73
C THR A 177 20.18 9.12 19.55
N ALA A 178 19.31 9.97 18.99
CA ALA A 178 18.09 10.41 19.66
C ALA A 178 17.13 9.24 19.96
N THR A 179 16.99 8.31 19.01
CA THR A 179 16.15 7.11 19.14
C THR A 179 16.68 6.18 20.23
N MET A 180 17.99 5.91 20.25
CA MET A 180 18.65 5.07 21.26
C MET A 180 18.55 5.68 22.67
N LEU A 181 18.68 7.00 22.79
CA LEU A 181 18.55 7.69 24.07
C LEU A 181 17.09 7.91 24.50
N GLY A 182 16.12 7.65 23.62
CA GLY A 182 14.70 7.91 23.86
C GLY A 182 14.37 9.38 24.11
N ARG A 183 15.23 10.31 23.67
CA ARG A 183 15.06 11.75 23.89
C ARG A 183 15.73 12.58 22.80
N ILE A 184 15.18 13.76 22.57
CA ILE A 184 15.66 14.73 21.59
C ILE A 184 16.72 15.65 22.25
N PRO A 185 17.78 16.06 21.54
CA PRO A 185 18.71 17.06 22.03
C PRO A 185 18.00 18.38 22.41
N GLU A 186 18.28 18.93 23.59
CA GLU A 186 17.63 20.16 24.08
C GLU A 186 17.78 21.33 23.11
N GLU A 187 18.96 21.47 22.48
CA GLU A 187 19.19 22.48 21.45
C GLU A 187 18.22 22.35 20.27
N ALA A 188 17.92 21.13 19.82
CA ALA A 188 17.01 20.91 18.72
C ALA A 188 15.56 21.21 19.13
N ARG A 189 15.20 20.87 20.38
CA ARG A 189 13.88 21.17 20.95
C ARG A 189 13.65 22.68 21.07
N LEU A 190 14.65 23.44 21.51
CA LEU A 190 14.59 24.90 21.66
C LEU A 190 14.62 25.66 20.32
N LYS A 191 15.32 25.12 19.31
CA LYS A 191 15.44 25.76 17.98
C LYS A 191 14.15 25.72 17.15
N HIS A 192 13.19 24.86 17.48
CA HIS A 192 11.98 24.67 16.67
C HIS A 192 10.72 24.70 17.53
N GLU A 193 9.94 25.77 17.40
CA GLU A 193 8.72 26.01 18.20
C GLU A 193 7.68 24.88 18.10
N GLY A 194 7.72 24.09 17.02
CA GLY A 194 6.83 22.94 16.82
C GLY A 194 6.85 21.89 17.94
N PHE A 195 7.94 21.76 18.70
CA PHE A 195 8.02 20.79 19.80
C PHE A 195 7.14 21.14 21.01
N SER A 196 6.71 22.39 21.14
CA SER A 196 5.78 22.82 22.20
C SER A 196 4.44 22.07 22.17
N GLN A 197 4.06 21.49 21.02
CA GLN A 197 2.84 20.69 20.93
C GLN A 197 2.89 19.42 21.80
N TRP A 198 4.08 18.92 22.10
CA TRP A 198 4.28 17.79 23.00
C TRP A 198 4.25 18.17 24.48
N ASP A 199 4.19 19.46 24.83
CA ASP A 199 4.09 19.87 26.25
C ASP A 199 2.72 19.48 26.85
N SER A 200 1.69 19.36 25.99
CA SER A 200 0.35 18.87 26.34
C SER A 200 0.17 17.35 26.16
N TYR A 201 1.18 16.67 25.62
CA TYR A 201 1.10 15.25 25.28
C TYR A 201 1.11 14.40 26.54
N SER A 202 0.04 13.63 26.75
CA SER A 202 -0.08 12.77 27.93
C SER A 202 0.39 11.34 27.63
N SER A 203 -0.08 10.74 26.55
CA SER A 203 0.33 9.40 26.12
C SER A 203 -0.01 9.15 24.66
N LYS A 204 0.48 8.03 24.08
CA LYS A 204 0.15 7.59 22.72
C LYS A 204 -1.33 7.29 22.47
N ARG A 205 -2.15 7.28 23.53
CA ARG A 205 -3.60 7.07 23.48
C ARG A 205 -4.40 8.29 23.94
N ASP A 206 -3.72 9.33 24.41
CA ASP A 206 -4.34 10.56 24.91
C ASP A 206 -3.45 11.77 24.61
N HIS A 207 -3.73 12.43 23.51
CA HIS A 207 -3.04 13.64 23.07
C HIS A 207 -3.89 14.42 22.05
N ASP A 208 -3.66 15.72 22.00
CA ASP A 208 -4.27 16.61 21.01
C ASP A 208 -3.78 16.31 19.59
N THR A 209 -4.44 16.90 18.58
CA THR A 209 -3.92 16.87 17.21
C THR A 209 -2.61 17.64 17.13
N ILE A 210 -1.56 16.96 16.68
CA ILE A 210 -0.27 17.54 16.37
C ILE A 210 -0.15 17.67 14.84
N LEU A 211 -0.06 18.90 14.35
CA LEU A 211 0.05 19.19 12.92
C LEU A 211 1.16 20.23 12.72
N LYS A 212 2.09 19.90 11.82
CA LYS A 212 3.21 20.77 11.44
C LYS A 212 3.47 20.73 9.94
N ILE A 213 3.50 21.90 9.30
CA ILE A 213 3.95 22.06 7.92
C ILE A 213 5.42 22.48 7.97
N LEU A 214 6.32 21.54 7.68
CA LEU A 214 7.78 21.75 7.75
C LEU A 214 8.34 22.45 6.51
N ILE A 215 7.72 22.19 5.36
CA ILE A 215 8.04 22.82 4.07
C ILE A 215 6.70 23.16 3.42
N ASP A 216 6.50 24.43 3.07
CA ASP A 216 5.35 24.87 2.28
C ASP A 216 5.83 25.22 0.86
N SER A 217 5.44 24.44 -0.14
CA SER A 217 5.84 24.72 -1.53
C SER A 217 5.36 26.08 -2.06
N LYS A 218 4.40 26.72 -1.37
CA LYS A 218 3.91 28.06 -1.70
C LYS A 218 4.77 29.18 -1.09
N ASP A 219 5.63 28.87 -0.12
CA ASP A 219 6.55 29.81 0.50
C ASP A 219 7.80 29.98 -0.38
N PRO A 220 8.11 31.20 -0.86
CA PRO A 220 9.32 31.48 -1.65
C PRO A 220 10.63 31.14 -0.94
N CYS A 221 10.64 31.05 0.40
CA CYS A 221 11.82 30.68 1.19
C CYS A 221 12.03 29.16 1.28
N SER A 222 11.04 28.36 0.87
CA SER A 222 11.07 26.89 0.91
C SER A 222 11.75 26.31 -0.34
N THR A 223 13.03 26.67 -0.52
CA THR A 223 13.85 26.26 -1.66
C THR A 223 15.01 25.35 -1.27
N ASP A 224 15.49 24.58 -2.24
CA ASP A 224 16.72 23.80 -2.16
C ASP A 224 17.97 24.67 -2.37
N ILE A 225 19.16 24.06 -2.31
CA ILE A 225 20.42 24.81 -2.50
C ILE A 225 20.59 25.45 -3.88
N ASP A 226 19.86 24.98 -4.88
CA ASP A 226 19.90 25.50 -6.25
C ASP A 226 18.82 26.58 -6.46
N GLY A 227 18.07 26.93 -5.41
CA GLY A 227 16.98 27.91 -5.45
C GLY A 227 15.67 27.36 -6.04
N SER A 228 15.57 26.05 -6.27
CA SER A 228 14.34 25.42 -6.75
C SER A 228 13.38 25.12 -5.60
N ALA A 229 12.07 25.22 -5.85
CA ALA A 229 11.05 24.93 -4.84
C ALA A 229 11.12 23.48 -4.35
N LEU A 230 10.87 23.27 -3.05
CA LEU A 230 10.75 21.96 -2.44
C LEU A 230 9.28 21.51 -2.36
N PRO A 231 9.00 20.19 -2.44
CA PRO A 231 7.66 19.66 -2.21
C PRO A 231 7.15 20.00 -0.81
N THR A 232 5.83 20.17 -0.67
CA THR A 232 5.22 20.41 0.65
C THR A 232 5.46 19.20 1.55
N LEU A 233 5.84 19.42 2.81
CA LEU A 233 6.12 18.35 3.78
C LEU A 233 5.32 18.60 5.07
N VAL A 234 4.44 17.65 5.41
CA VAL A 234 3.51 17.77 6.53
C VAL A 234 3.65 16.59 7.49
N TYR A 235 3.76 16.89 8.78
CA TYR A 235 3.61 15.93 9.87
C TYR A 235 2.21 15.99 10.45
N LEU A 236 1.57 14.84 10.66
CA LEU A 236 0.30 14.72 11.35
C LEU A 236 0.36 13.59 12.39
N ALA A 237 0.06 13.91 13.63
CA ALA A 237 -0.49 12.97 14.60
C ALA A 237 -1.92 13.41 14.93
N ARG A 238 -2.90 12.59 14.57
CA ARG A 238 -4.31 12.87 14.82
C ARG A 238 -4.63 12.84 16.32
N GLU A 239 -5.67 13.56 16.74
CA GLU A 239 -6.10 13.51 18.13
C GLU A 239 -6.49 12.08 18.53
N LYS A 240 -6.04 11.68 19.73
CA LYS A 240 -6.43 10.41 20.34
C LYS A 240 -6.95 10.66 21.73
N ARG A 241 -8.03 9.95 22.08
CA ARG A 241 -8.61 9.89 23.41
C ARG A 241 -8.92 8.45 23.78
N PRO A 242 -8.75 8.01 25.04
CA PRO A 242 -9.02 6.64 25.45
C PRO A 242 -10.46 6.15 25.15
N GLN A 243 -11.43 7.07 25.07
CA GLN A 243 -12.84 6.77 24.85
C GLN A 243 -13.19 6.59 23.36
N HIS A 244 -12.29 6.93 22.44
CA HIS A 244 -12.55 6.89 21.00
C HIS A 244 -11.68 5.85 20.29
N PHE A 245 -12.33 4.87 19.66
CA PHE A 245 -11.63 3.91 18.81
C PHE A 245 -11.16 4.59 17.52
N HIS A 246 -9.90 4.36 17.16
CA HIS A 246 -9.23 5.14 16.13
C HIS A 246 -9.08 4.41 14.78
N ASN A 247 -9.52 3.15 14.65
CA ASN A 247 -9.51 2.43 13.36
C ASN A 247 -8.13 2.31 12.68
N PHE A 248 -7.05 2.27 13.48
CA PHE A 248 -5.66 2.03 13.01
C PHE A 248 -5.30 2.84 11.76
N LYS A 249 -4.72 2.20 10.72
CA LYS A 249 -4.28 2.81 9.47
C LYS A 249 -5.44 3.39 8.65
N ALA A 250 -6.61 2.75 8.64
CA ALA A 250 -7.80 3.27 7.96
C ALA A 250 -8.16 4.69 8.45
N GLY A 251 -8.18 4.87 9.78
CA GLY A 251 -8.49 6.16 10.38
C GLY A 251 -7.37 7.21 10.18
N ALA A 252 -6.11 6.78 10.16
CA ALA A 252 -4.98 7.66 9.84
C ALA A 252 -5.07 8.18 8.40
N MET A 253 -5.31 7.28 7.44
CA MET A 253 -5.53 7.63 6.03
C MET A 253 -6.73 8.54 5.85
N ASN A 254 -7.86 8.28 6.52
CA ASN A 254 -9.05 9.13 6.45
C ASN A 254 -8.80 10.54 7.00
N ALA A 255 -8.08 10.66 8.11
CA ALA A 255 -7.65 11.96 8.63
C ALA A 255 -6.75 12.70 7.62
N LEU A 256 -5.80 12.00 6.99
CA LEU A 256 -4.96 12.57 5.93
C LEU A 256 -5.76 13.03 4.71
N ILE A 257 -6.75 12.27 4.24
CA ILE A 257 -7.60 12.70 3.11
C ILE A 257 -8.28 14.03 3.44
N ARG A 258 -8.79 14.20 4.67
CA ARG A 258 -9.42 15.46 5.10
C ARG A 258 -8.41 16.60 5.25
N VAL A 259 -7.32 16.39 5.97
CA VAL A 259 -6.27 17.39 6.23
C VAL A 259 -5.66 17.89 4.92
N SER A 260 -5.26 16.98 4.04
CA SER A 260 -4.66 17.32 2.74
C SER A 260 -5.61 18.10 1.82
N SER A 261 -6.94 17.93 1.95
CA SER A 261 -7.93 18.67 1.15
C SER A 261 -7.87 20.19 1.36
N LYS A 262 -7.40 20.64 2.53
CA LYS A 262 -7.22 22.06 2.86
C LYS A 262 -5.80 22.57 2.59
N ILE A 263 -4.81 21.69 2.60
CA ILE A 263 -3.40 22.07 2.43
C ILE A 263 -3.03 22.09 0.93
N SER A 264 -3.00 20.93 0.28
CA SER A 264 -2.56 20.80 -1.13
C SER A 264 -3.70 20.47 -2.09
N ASN A 265 -4.77 19.83 -1.60
CA ASN A 265 -5.93 19.38 -2.37
C ASN A 265 -5.53 18.56 -3.62
N GLY A 266 -4.59 17.62 -3.48
CA GLY A 266 -4.09 16.80 -4.58
C GLY A 266 -5.20 15.94 -5.21
N GLN A 267 -5.36 15.99 -6.54
CA GLN A 267 -6.41 15.21 -7.22
C GLN A 267 -6.09 13.70 -7.19
N ILE A 268 -4.81 13.36 -7.10
CA ILE A 268 -4.31 11.99 -6.96
C ILE A 268 -3.70 11.82 -5.58
N ILE A 269 -3.95 10.67 -4.96
CA ILE A 269 -3.39 10.28 -3.67
C ILE A 269 -2.59 9.00 -3.87
N LEU A 270 -1.30 9.01 -3.54
CA LEU A 270 -0.48 7.81 -3.41
C LEU A 270 -0.42 7.41 -1.94
N ASN A 271 -0.72 6.16 -1.61
CA ASN A 271 -0.51 5.64 -0.26
C ASN A 271 0.69 4.69 -0.21
N LEU A 272 1.53 4.87 0.81
CA LEU A 272 2.71 4.07 1.07
C LEU A 272 2.76 3.66 2.55
N ASP A 273 3.19 2.42 2.78
CA ASP A 273 3.70 2.01 4.08
C ASP A 273 5.06 2.66 4.34
N CYS A 274 5.39 2.85 5.62
CA CYS A 274 6.64 3.49 6.02
C CYS A 274 7.91 2.74 5.60
N ASP A 275 7.81 1.44 5.34
CA ASP A 275 8.89 0.60 4.85
C ASP A 275 8.94 0.49 3.32
N MET A 276 7.96 1.05 2.59
CA MET A 276 7.83 0.94 1.13
C MET A 276 8.33 2.20 0.42
N TYR A 277 9.62 2.25 0.14
CA TYR A 277 10.24 3.40 -0.52
C TYR A 277 10.07 3.38 -2.05
N SER A 278 10.17 4.57 -2.65
CA SER A 278 10.17 4.75 -4.11
C SER A 278 11.50 4.32 -4.73
N ASN A 279 11.45 3.27 -5.54
CA ASN A 279 12.61 2.76 -6.30
C ASN A 279 12.68 3.35 -7.72
N ASP A 280 11.55 3.75 -8.30
CA ASP A 280 11.48 4.42 -9.60
C ASP A 280 10.96 5.87 -9.47
N PRO A 281 11.77 6.90 -9.80
CA PRO A 281 11.31 8.29 -9.79
C PRO A 281 10.14 8.60 -10.71
N LEU A 282 9.86 7.74 -11.69
CA LEU A 282 8.85 7.97 -12.70
C LEU A 282 7.51 7.28 -12.37
N ALA A 283 7.39 6.63 -11.21
CA ALA A 283 6.17 5.89 -10.81
C ALA A 283 4.90 6.77 -10.82
N VAL A 284 5.02 8.05 -10.43
CA VAL A 284 3.92 9.01 -10.50
C VAL A 284 3.46 9.21 -11.95
N ARG A 285 4.41 9.41 -12.88
CA ARG A 285 4.10 9.58 -14.31
C ARG A 285 3.53 8.31 -14.92
N ASP A 286 3.98 7.14 -14.47
CA ASP A 286 3.40 5.86 -14.87
C ASP A 286 1.93 5.73 -14.48
N ALA A 287 1.56 6.08 -13.24
CA ALA A 287 0.17 6.10 -12.81
C ALA A 287 -0.67 7.11 -13.60
N LEU A 288 -0.12 8.29 -13.89
CA LEU A 288 -0.80 9.33 -14.67
C LEU A 288 -1.07 8.93 -16.12
N CYS A 289 -0.29 8.01 -16.70
CA CYS A 289 -0.62 7.46 -18.02
C CYS A 289 -2.01 6.79 -18.03
N PHE A 290 -2.47 6.25 -16.90
CA PHE A 290 -3.83 5.71 -16.77
C PHE A 290 -4.88 6.78 -16.50
N PHE A 291 -4.58 7.70 -15.58
CA PHE A 291 -5.56 8.73 -15.18
C PHE A 291 -5.76 9.84 -16.23
N MET A 292 -4.78 10.05 -17.12
CA MET A 292 -4.84 11.10 -18.14
C MET A 292 -5.04 10.55 -19.56
N ASP A 293 -5.28 9.23 -19.70
CA ASP A 293 -5.68 8.63 -20.98
C ASP A 293 -7.06 9.15 -21.41
N GLU A 294 -7.17 9.70 -22.62
CA GLU A 294 -8.41 10.34 -23.06
C GLU A 294 -9.57 9.38 -23.30
N GLU A 295 -9.27 8.11 -23.57
CA GLU A 295 -10.28 7.10 -23.86
C GLU A 295 -10.63 6.30 -22.62
N LYS A 296 -9.63 5.87 -21.86
CA LYS A 296 -9.77 4.88 -20.79
C LYS A 296 -9.69 5.43 -19.38
N SER A 297 -9.32 6.69 -19.18
CA SER A 297 -9.14 7.19 -17.81
C SER A 297 -10.44 7.34 -17.02
N HIS A 298 -11.57 7.54 -17.72
CA HIS A 298 -12.83 7.97 -17.11
C HIS A 298 -13.41 6.96 -16.12
N ASP A 299 -13.09 5.67 -16.25
CA ASP A 299 -13.58 4.60 -15.38
C ASP A 299 -12.52 4.04 -14.40
N ILE A 300 -11.27 4.52 -14.43
CA ILE A 300 -10.19 4.05 -13.55
C ILE A 300 -10.18 4.85 -12.25
N ALA A 301 -10.53 4.23 -11.13
CA ALA A 301 -10.48 4.84 -9.80
C ALA A 301 -9.10 4.78 -9.14
N PHE A 302 -8.36 3.68 -9.34
CA PHE A 302 -7.03 3.50 -8.78
C PHE A 302 -6.12 2.62 -9.64
N VAL A 303 -4.81 2.82 -9.49
CA VAL A 303 -3.74 2.07 -10.17
C VAL A 303 -2.88 1.39 -9.10
N GLN A 304 -2.92 0.07 -9.07
CA GLN A 304 -2.15 -0.75 -8.12
C GLN A 304 -0.82 -1.17 -8.75
N PHE A 305 0.26 -0.97 -8.00
CA PHE A 305 1.58 -1.53 -8.31
C PHE A 305 1.85 -2.78 -7.47
N PRO A 306 2.75 -3.68 -7.89
CA PRO A 306 3.13 -4.83 -7.08
C PRO A 306 3.84 -4.40 -5.79
N GLN A 307 3.54 -5.08 -4.69
CA GLN A 307 4.32 -4.99 -3.46
C GLN A 307 5.59 -5.83 -3.62
N CYS A 308 6.74 -5.18 -3.78
CA CYS A 308 8.04 -5.84 -3.95
C CYS A 308 8.96 -5.54 -2.77
N PHE A 309 9.93 -6.41 -2.52
CA PHE A 309 10.77 -6.36 -1.31
C PHE A 309 12.26 -6.42 -1.65
N ALA A 310 13.07 -5.61 -0.98
CA ALA A 310 14.51 -5.50 -1.23
C ALA A 310 15.35 -6.53 -0.44
N ASN A 311 14.83 -7.03 0.69
CA ASN A 311 15.54 -7.90 1.63
C ASN A 311 15.25 -9.40 1.44
N VAL A 312 14.62 -9.79 0.33
CA VAL A 312 14.32 -11.19 0.04
C VAL A 312 15.55 -11.89 -0.52
N THR A 313 15.89 -13.04 0.06
CA THR A 313 17.05 -13.83 -0.37
C THR A 313 16.76 -14.60 -1.65
N LYS A 314 17.81 -15.03 -2.36
CA LYS A 314 17.69 -15.84 -3.59
C LYS A 314 16.83 -17.10 -3.40
N ASN A 315 16.87 -17.71 -2.21
CA ASN A 315 16.15 -18.94 -1.93
C ASN A 315 14.69 -18.72 -1.54
N ASP A 316 14.34 -17.50 -1.11
CA ASP A 316 12.98 -17.09 -0.70
C ASP A 316 12.18 -18.19 0.02
N PRO A 317 12.65 -18.70 1.17
CA PRO A 317 12.04 -19.86 1.83
C PRO A 317 10.62 -19.60 2.33
N TYR A 318 10.22 -18.33 2.45
CA TYR A 318 8.90 -17.91 2.89
C TYR A 318 7.98 -17.47 1.74
N SER A 319 8.43 -17.56 0.49
CA SER A 319 7.69 -17.11 -0.70
C SER A 319 7.26 -15.64 -0.63
N SER A 320 8.08 -14.79 -0.01
CA SER A 320 7.79 -13.38 0.23
C SER A 320 7.66 -12.57 -1.07
N PHE A 321 8.20 -13.04 -2.20
CA PHE A 321 8.00 -12.36 -3.49
C PHE A 321 6.53 -12.36 -3.97
N MET A 322 5.69 -13.27 -3.46
CA MET A 322 4.28 -13.40 -3.89
C MET A 322 4.13 -13.43 -5.43
N ARG A 323 5.01 -14.17 -6.12
CA ARG A 323 5.11 -14.19 -7.59
C ARG A 323 3.80 -14.56 -8.28
N VAL A 324 3.03 -15.49 -7.72
CA VAL A 324 1.75 -15.90 -8.30
C VAL A 324 0.76 -14.72 -8.34
N ILE A 325 0.70 -13.94 -7.26
CA ILE A 325 -0.15 -12.75 -7.19
C ILE A 325 0.34 -11.71 -8.21
N THR A 326 1.65 -11.40 -8.16
CA THR A 326 2.28 -10.32 -8.92
C THR A 326 2.32 -10.58 -10.43
N ASP A 327 2.67 -11.79 -10.84
CA ASP A 327 2.96 -12.12 -12.25
C ASP A 327 1.80 -12.85 -12.96
N VAL A 328 0.77 -13.29 -12.22
CA VAL A 328 -0.37 -14.04 -12.81
C VAL A 328 -1.71 -13.46 -12.37
N GLU A 329 -2.04 -13.51 -11.08
CA GLU A 329 -3.41 -13.28 -10.61
C GLU A 329 -3.85 -11.83 -10.83
N PHE A 330 -2.99 -10.85 -10.55
CA PHE A 330 -3.33 -9.44 -10.73
C PHE A 330 -3.43 -9.07 -12.21
N HIS A 331 -2.66 -9.72 -13.09
CA HIS A 331 -2.84 -9.58 -14.55
C HIS A 331 -4.18 -10.16 -15.01
N GLY A 332 -4.65 -11.27 -14.43
CA GLY A 332 -5.97 -11.83 -14.73
C GLY A 332 -7.13 -10.97 -14.23
N LEU A 333 -7.02 -10.42 -13.02
CA LEU A 333 -7.99 -9.48 -12.47
C LEU A 333 -8.08 -8.19 -13.28
N ASP A 334 -6.94 -7.71 -13.78
CA ASP A 334 -6.88 -6.53 -14.63
C ASP A 334 -7.69 -6.70 -15.93
N GLY A 335 -7.78 -7.92 -16.46
CA GLY A 335 -8.69 -8.26 -17.55
C GLY A 335 -10.17 -8.37 -17.19
N CYS A 336 -10.52 -8.36 -15.89
CA CYS A 336 -11.88 -8.48 -15.38
C CYS A 336 -12.43 -7.19 -14.74
N GLY A 337 -11.66 -6.11 -14.73
CA GLY A 337 -12.05 -4.83 -14.11
C GLY A 337 -11.01 -4.22 -13.18
N GLY A 338 -9.86 -4.89 -12.98
CA GLY A 338 -8.76 -4.39 -12.18
C GLY A 338 -8.48 -5.20 -10.91
N PRO A 339 -7.24 -5.17 -10.38
CA PRO A 339 -6.88 -5.88 -9.15
C PRO A 339 -7.49 -5.23 -7.90
N LEU A 340 -7.40 -5.96 -6.78
CA LEU A 340 -7.73 -5.45 -5.45
C LEU A 340 -6.77 -4.33 -5.05
N TYR A 341 -7.22 -3.47 -4.13
CA TYR A 341 -6.34 -2.54 -3.42
C TYR A 341 -5.67 -3.30 -2.27
N ILE A 342 -4.33 -3.30 -2.22
CA ILE A 342 -3.52 -4.08 -1.25
C ILE A 342 -2.68 -3.19 -0.31
N GLY A 343 -3.18 -2.01 0.02
CA GLY A 343 -2.70 -1.24 1.17
C GLY A 343 -1.44 -0.39 0.97
N THR A 344 -0.69 -0.56 -0.13
CA THR A 344 0.51 0.22 -0.43
C THR A 344 0.80 0.27 -1.94
N GLY A 345 1.59 1.25 -2.37
CA GLY A 345 1.99 1.40 -3.79
C GLY A 345 0.79 1.59 -4.72
N CYS A 346 -0.28 2.23 -4.23
CA CYS A 346 -1.51 2.42 -4.98
C CYS A 346 -1.79 3.91 -5.16
N PHE A 347 -2.08 4.30 -6.39
CA PHE A 347 -2.51 5.66 -6.70
C PHE A 347 -4.02 5.66 -6.81
N HIS A 348 -4.69 6.52 -6.07
CA HIS A 348 -6.13 6.70 -6.07
C HIS A 348 -6.50 8.06 -6.62
N ARG A 349 -7.63 8.16 -7.30
CA ARG A 349 -8.32 9.45 -7.43
C ARG A 349 -8.88 9.85 -6.07
N ARG A 350 -8.72 11.13 -5.71
CA ARG A 350 -9.24 11.65 -4.43
C ARG A 350 -10.76 11.53 -4.34
N ASP A 351 -11.47 11.87 -5.41
CA ASP A 351 -12.93 11.91 -5.42
C ASP A 351 -13.56 10.52 -5.24
N THR A 352 -12.94 9.47 -5.77
CA THR A 352 -13.38 8.07 -5.56
C THR A 352 -13.21 7.64 -4.11
N LEU A 353 -12.09 8.00 -3.47
CA LEU A 353 -11.92 7.85 -2.03
C LEU A 353 -12.92 8.70 -1.23
N CYS A 354 -13.30 9.88 -1.72
CA CYS A 354 -14.38 10.69 -1.14
C CYS A 354 -15.79 10.18 -1.47
N GLY A 355 -15.93 8.96 -2.01
CA GLY A 355 -17.21 8.28 -2.15
C GLY A 355 -17.95 8.57 -3.46
N ARG A 356 -17.34 9.25 -4.43
CA ARG A 356 -17.93 9.50 -5.76
C ARG A 356 -18.31 8.18 -6.42
N GLU A 357 -19.56 8.09 -6.87
CA GLU A 357 -20.04 6.97 -7.69
C GLU A 357 -19.67 7.15 -9.16
N PHE A 358 -19.48 6.03 -9.87
CA PHE A 358 -19.16 6.09 -11.29
C PHE A 358 -20.38 6.52 -12.10
N ASN A 359 -20.16 7.43 -13.04
CA ASN A 359 -21.15 7.84 -14.02
C ASN A 359 -20.47 7.98 -15.39
N GLN A 360 -21.00 7.29 -16.40
CA GLN A 360 -20.45 7.24 -17.76
C GLN A 360 -20.37 8.61 -18.43
N ASP A 361 -21.31 9.51 -18.13
CA ASP A 361 -21.34 10.87 -18.71
C ASP A 361 -20.39 11.83 -18.01
N SER A 362 -19.80 11.42 -16.88
CA SER A 362 -19.01 12.30 -16.04
C SER A 362 -17.60 12.46 -16.60
N LYS A 363 -17.34 13.63 -17.20
CA LYS A 363 -16.00 14.01 -17.65
C LYS A 363 -15.14 14.40 -16.45
N ILE A 364 -13.88 13.99 -16.47
CA ILE A 364 -12.92 14.29 -15.41
C ILE A 364 -12.11 15.49 -15.86
N GLU A 365 -12.38 16.62 -15.24
CA GLU A 365 -11.64 17.85 -15.51
C GLU A 365 -10.38 17.92 -14.65
N TRP A 366 -9.22 17.76 -15.30
CA TRP A 366 -7.92 17.97 -14.69
C TRP A 366 -7.56 19.45 -14.55
N LYS A 367 -8.23 20.33 -15.32
CA LYS A 367 -7.98 21.77 -15.33
C LYS A 367 -8.69 22.45 -14.16
N LYS A 368 -8.01 22.59 -13.03
CA LYS A 368 -8.35 23.61 -12.04
C LYS A 368 -7.22 24.63 -11.94
N HIS A 369 -7.54 25.88 -12.24
CA HIS A 369 -6.71 27.03 -11.89
C HIS A 369 -6.85 27.29 -10.39
N ASP A 370 -6.21 26.48 -9.56
CA ASP A 370 -6.03 26.81 -8.14
C ASP A 370 -4.65 27.46 -7.93
N ASP A 371 -4.46 28.59 -8.63
CA ASP A 371 -3.34 29.54 -8.44
C ASP A 371 -3.78 30.75 -7.60
N HIS A 372 -4.80 30.59 -6.74
CA HIS A 372 -5.01 31.58 -5.69
C HIS A 372 -3.85 31.45 -4.69
N LYS A 373 -2.97 32.46 -4.69
CA LYS A 373 -1.98 32.66 -3.62
C LYS A 373 -2.71 32.56 -2.29
N ARG A 374 -2.30 31.61 -1.45
CA ARG A 374 -2.81 31.49 -0.08
C ARG A 374 -2.49 32.81 0.62
N GLN A 375 -3.50 33.54 1.05
CA GLN A 375 -3.34 34.80 1.78
C GLN A 375 -3.08 34.56 3.28
N GLN A 376 -3.54 33.42 3.79
CA GLN A 376 -3.42 33.00 5.19
C GLN A 376 -2.00 32.48 5.49
N SER A 377 -1.50 32.78 6.69
CA SER A 377 -0.21 32.29 7.16
C SER A 377 -0.23 30.77 7.42
N VAL A 378 0.95 30.15 7.45
CA VAL A 378 1.09 28.71 7.76
C VAL A 378 0.52 28.38 9.15
N HIS A 379 0.75 29.24 10.15
CA HIS A 379 0.24 29.04 11.51
C HIS A 379 -1.30 29.08 11.58
N GLU A 380 -1.93 30.02 10.89
CA GLU A 380 -3.38 30.10 10.82
C GLU A 380 -3.97 28.89 10.08
N LEU A 381 -3.32 28.42 9.02
CA LEU A 381 -3.73 27.21 8.31
C LEU A 381 -3.59 25.97 9.20
N GLU A 382 -2.48 25.83 9.93
CA GLU A 382 -2.30 24.75 10.90
C GLU A 382 -3.43 24.75 11.93
N ALA A 383 -3.80 25.92 12.45
CA ALA A 383 -4.89 26.05 13.44
C ALA A 383 -6.26 25.64 12.86
N GLU A 384 -6.60 26.07 11.64
CA GLU A 384 -7.86 25.66 10.97
C GLU A 384 -7.89 24.14 10.75
N VAL A 385 -6.82 23.60 10.18
CA VAL A 385 -6.78 22.22 9.66
C VAL A 385 -6.70 21.19 10.77
N LYS A 386 -6.15 21.52 11.94
CA LYS A 386 -6.09 20.62 13.11
C LYS A 386 -7.45 20.03 13.47
N THR A 387 -8.52 20.81 13.35
CA THR A 387 -9.88 20.37 13.67
C THR A 387 -10.35 19.17 12.82
N LEU A 388 -9.82 19.04 11.59
CA LEU A 388 -10.15 17.94 10.68
C LEU A 388 -9.61 16.58 11.11
N ALA A 389 -8.61 16.57 11.99
CA ALA A 389 -8.01 15.35 12.55
C ALA A 389 -8.45 15.08 13.99
N SER A 390 -9.51 15.76 14.47
CA SER A 390 -10.11 15.46 15.77
C SER A 390 -10.69 14.05 15.82
N CYS A 391 -10.59 13.41 16.99
CA CYS A 391 -11.14 12.09 17.26
C CYS A 391 -12.68 12.04 17.16
N THR A 392 -13.35 13.19 17.22
CA THR A 392 -14.81 13.30 17.13
C THR A 392 -15.31 13.71 15.74
N TYR A 393 -14.41 14.09 14.81
CA TYR A 393 -14.78 14.62 13.49
C TYR A 393 -15.70 13.68 12.70
N GLU A 394 -15.48 12.38 12.83
CA GLU A 394 -16.16 11.36 12.04
C GLU A 394 -17.51 10.94 12.63
N GLN A 395 -17.88 11.42 13.82
CA GLN A 395 -19.14 11.10 14.46
C GLN A 395 -20.33 11.59 13.63
N ASN A 396 -21.30 10.70 13.38
CA ASN A 396 -22.47 10.97 12.55
C ASN A 396 -22.16 11.37 11.09
N THR A 397 -20.99 10.99 10.59
CA THR A 397 -20.60 11.20 9.19
C THR A 397 -20.56 9.87 8.41
N GLN A 398 -20.30 9.97 7.10
CA GLN A 398 -20.12 8.81 6.22
C GLN A 398 -18.67 8.31 6.15
N TRP A 399 -17.72 8.94 6.86
CA TRP A 399 -16.32 8.51 6.91
C TRP A 399 -16.18 7.12 7.53
N GLY A 400 -15.39 6.26 6.90
CA GLY A 400 -15.23 4.86 7.32
C GLY A 400 -16.37 3.93 6.88
N ASN A 401 -17.51 4.47 6.48
CA ASN A 401 -18.68 3.71 6.06
C ASN A 401 -18.87 3.76 4.54
N GLU A 402 -19.10 4.96 3.99
CA GLU A 402 -19.29 5.18 2.55
C GLU A 402 -18.16 5.96 1.90
N MET A 403 -17.42 6.75 2.69
CA MET A 403 -16.29 7.57 2.27
C MET A 403 -15.00 7.15 2.98
N GLY A 404 -13.86 7.41 2.34
CA GLY A 404 -12.54 7.05 2.81
C GLY A 404 -12.26 5.55 2.73
N LEU A 405 -11.21 5.13 3.42
CA LEU A 405 -10.96 3.73 3.71
C LEU A 405 -12.04 3.23 4.68
N LYS A 406 -12.56 2.04 4.39
CA LYS A 406 -13.65 1.42 5.14
C LYS A 406 -13.17 0.91 6.50
N TYR A 407 -14.03 0.98 7.52
CA TYR A 407 -13.72 0.48 8.87
C TYR A 407 -14.29 -0.92 9.12
N GLY A 408 -13.80 -1.55 10.18
CA GLY A 408 -14.37 -2.79 10.72
C GLY A 408 -13.79 -4.09 10.15
N CYS A 409 -12.64 -4.03 9.44
CA CYS A 409 -11.94 -5.21 8.96
C CYS A 409 -10.41 -5.01 9.04
N PRO A 410 -9.61 -6.03 9.42
CA PRO A 410 -8.14 -5.98 9.41
C PRO A 410 -7.48 -5.82 8.03
N VAL A 411 -8.25 -6.05 6.96
CA VAL A 411 -7.86 -5.83 5.55
C VAL A 411 -8.78 -4.75 4.97
N GLU A 412 -8.74 -3.57 5.59
CA GLU A 412 -9.55 -2.42 5.17
C GLU A 412 -9.32 -2.02 3.72
N ASP A 413 -8.13 -2.30 3.21
CA ASP A 413 -7.71 -2.04 1.84
C ASP A 413 -8.54 -2.86 0.84
N VAL A 414 -8.66 -4.17 1.08
CA VAL A 414 -9.43 -5.08 0.24
C VAL A 414 -10.90 -4.67 0.16
N ILE A 415 -11.54 -4.38 1.30
CA ILE A 415 -12.95 -3.94 1.31
C ILE A 415 -13.13 -2.54 0.72
N THR A 416 -12.14 -1.65 0.85
CA THR A 416 -12.19 -0.32 0.23
C THR A 416 -12.13 -0.45 -1.28
N GLY A 417 -11.21 -1.26 -1.81
CA GLY A 417 -11.12 -1.56 -3.25
C GLY A 417 -12.41 -2.19 -3.78
N LEU A 418 -12.95 -3.19 -3.07
CA LEU A 418 -14.22 -3.85 -3.42
C LEU A 418 -15.38 -2.85 -3.47
N SER A 419 -15.50 -1.98 -2.47
CA SER A 419 -16.56 -0.98 -2.42
C SER A 419 -16.47 0.04 -3.55
N ILE A 420 -15.26 0.51 -3.88
CA ILE A 420 -15.02 1.41 -5.02
C ILE A 420 -15.46 0.74 -6.32
N GLN A 421 -15.07 -0.52 -6.54
CA GLN A 421 -15.42 -1.24 -7.77
C GLN A 421 -16.92 -1.56 -7.85
N CYS A 422 -17.56 -1.89 -6.72
CA CYS A 422 -19.01 -2.09 -6.65
C CYS A 422 -19.82 -0.79 -6.90
N LYS A 423 -19.18 0.38 -6.84
CA LYS A 423 -19.75 1.68 -7.27
C LYS A 423 -19.57 1.93 -8.79
N GLY A 424 -19.17 0.91 -9.55
CA GLY A 424 -19.03 0.94 -11.00
C GLY A 424 -17.65 1.33 -11.52
N TRP A 425 -16.71 1.66 -10.63
CA TRP A 425 -15.35 1.99 -11.02
C TRP A 425 -14.52 0.73 -11.35
N LYS A 426 -13.48 0.92 -12.14
CA LYS A 426 -12.42 -0.06 -12.39
C LYS A 426 -11.14 0.33 -11.68
N SER A 427 -10.22 -0.61 -11.58
CA SER A 427 -8.82 -0.35 -11.28
C SER A 427 -7.92 -0.83 -12.40
N ALA A 428 -6.66 -0.44 -12.36
CA ALA A 428 -5.65 -0.92 -13.29
C ALA A 428 -4.46 -1.51 -12.53
N TYR A 429 -3.82 -2.52 -13.13
CA TYR A 429 -2.58 -3.08 -12.63
C TYR A 429 -1.40 -2.62 -13.50
N LEU A 430 -0.31 -2.16 -12.87
CA LEU A 430 0.96 -1.93 -13.56
C LEU A 430 2.09 -2.66 -12.86
N ASN A 431 2.72 -3.60 -13.58
CA ASN A 431 3.92 -4.31 -13.15
C ASN A 431 5.10 -3.89 -14.06
N PRO A 432 5.75 -2.75 -13.77
CA PRO A 432 6.87 -2.26 -14.59
C PRO A 432 8.11 -3.15 -14.45
N GLU A 433 8.96 -3.15 -15.47
CA GLU A 433 10.23 -3.91 -15.47
C GLU A 433 11.11 -3.52 -14.27
N ARG A 434 11.33 -2.22 -14.07
CA ARG A 434 11.88 -1.69 -12.82
C ARG A 434 10.76 -1.65 -11.79
N LYS A 435 10.87 -2.42 -10.71
CA LYS A 435 9.89 -2.37 -9.61
C LYS A 435 9.79 -0.95 -9.07
N ALA A 436 8.60 -0.34 -9.12
CA ALA A 436 8.42 1.05 -8.76
C ALA A 436 8.60 1.31 -7.26
N PHE A 437 8.19 0.34 -6.43
CA PHE A 437 8.23 0.40 -4.98
C PHE A 437 8.97 -0.81 -4.42
N LEU A 438 9.78 -0.60 -3.40
CA LEU A 438 10.50 -1.66 -2.70
C LEU A 438 10.36 -1.43 -1.20
N GLY A 439 9.99 -2.47 -0.45
CA GLY A 439 10.00 -2.42 1.00
C GLY A 439 10.65 -3.61 1.68
N LEU A 440 10.23 -3.89 2.91
CA LEU A 440 10.86 -4.89 3.77
C LEU A 440 9.90 -6.05 4.04
N ALA A 441 10.24 -7.22 3.51
CA ALA A 441 9.55 -8.45 3.85
C ALA A 441 9.88 -8.85 5.30
N PRO A 442 8.93 -9.46 6.03
CA PRO A 442 9.24 -10.16 7.28
C PRO A 442 10.39 -11.16 7.09
N SER A 443 11.40 -11.09 7.96
CA SER A 443 12.64 -11.87 7.83
C SER A 443 12.64 -13.18 8.63
N THR A 444 11.63 -13.38 9.48
CA THR A 444 11.51 -14.55 10.35
C THR A 444 10.16 -15.23 10.19
N LEU A 445 10.12 -16.56 10.35
CA LEU A 445 8.89 -17.33 10.27
C LEU A 445 7.78 -16.82 11.22
N PRO A 446 8.04 -16.47 12.50
CA PRO A 446 6.99 -15.93 13.37
C PRO A 446 6.35 -14.65 12.83
N GLN A 447 7.14 -13.74 12.26
CA GLN A 447 6.60 -12.50 11.67
C GLN A 447 5.76 -12.80 10.42
N VAL A 448 6.22 -13.70 9.56
CA VAL A 448 5.45 -14.16 8.38
C VAL A 448 4.11 -14.78 8.81
N LEU A 449 4.11 -15.64 9.83
CA LEU A 449 2.89 -16.27 10.33
C LEU A 449 1.90 -15.26 10.92
N VAL A 450 2.40 -14.25 11.65
CA VAL A 450 1.54 -13.16 12.17
C VAL A 450 0.91 -12.37 11.01
N GLN A 451 1.68 -12.06 9.97
CA GLN A 451 1.18 -11.37 8.79
C GLN A 451 0.12 -12.19 8.05
N HIS A 452 0.42 -13.44 7.71
CA HIS A 452 -0.52 -14.33 7.01
C HIS A 452 -1.77 -14.62 7.84
N LYS A 453 -1.65 -14.74 9.17
CA LYS A 453 -2.80 -14.84 10.05
C LYS A 453 -3.70 -13.60 9.92
N ARG A 454 -3.14 -12.39 9.95
CA ARG A 454 -3.92 -11.15 9.83
C ARG A 454 -4.67 -11.08 8.50
N TRP A 455 -4.01 -11.44 7.40
CA TRP A 455 -4.62 -11.46 6.06
C TRP A 455 -5.73 -12.50 5.97
N SER A 456 -5.44 -13.76 6.32
CA SER A 456 -6.43 -14.84 6.26
C SER A 456 -7.63 -14.62 7.17
N GLU A 457 -7.42 -14.07 8.37
CA GLU A 457 -8.51 -13.69 9.27
C GLU A 457 -9.34 -12.56 8.68
N GLY A 458 -8.69 -11.53 8.15
CA GLY A 458 -9.34 -10.39 7.50
C GLY A 458 -10.19 -10.81 6.29
N ASP A 459 -9.61 -11.55 5.35
CA ASP A 459 -10.29 -12.06 4.16
C ASP A 459 -11.49 -12.97 4.52
N PHE A 460 -11.33 -13.80 5.56
CA PHE A 460 -12.43 -14.62 6.04
C PHE A 460 -13.53 -13.78 6.72
N GLN A 461 -13.16 -12.72 7.45
CA GLN A 461 -14.14 -11.77 7.97
C GLN A 461 -14.90 -11.08 6.84
N ILE A 462 -14.25 -10.70 5.73
CA ILE A 462 -14.95 -10.16 4.54
C ILE A 462 -16.00 -11.16 4.07
N LEU A 463 -15.62 -12.42 3.87
CA LEU A 463 -16.50 -13.50 3.39
C LEU A 463 -17.77 -13.65 4.22
N LEU A 464 -17.66 -13.47 5.55
CA LEU A 464 -18.78 -13.61 6.49
C LEU A 464 -19.55 -12.30 6.76
N SER A 465 -19.02 -11.17 6.31
CA SER A 465 -19.60 -9.85 6.54
C SER A 465 -20.59 -9.43 5.46
N LYS A 466 -21.28 -8.29 5.66
CA LYS A 466 -22.11 -7.68 4.61
C LYS A 466 -21.34 -7.38 3.30
N TYR A 467 -20.01 -7.36 3.32
CA TYR A 467 -19.13 -7.09 2.17
C TYR A 467 -18.70 -8.35 1.41
N SER A 468 -19.25 -9.53 1.72
CA SER A 468 -18.86 -10.74 1.00
C SER A 468 -19.05 -10.60 -0.51
N PRO A 469 -18.04 -10.94 -1.32
CA PRO A 469 -18.14 -10.82 -2.78
C PRO A 469 -19.28 -11.66 -3.37
N ALA A 470 -19.70 -12.73 -2.69
CA ALA A 470 -20.78 -13.60 -3.15
C ALA A 470 -22.14 -12.89 -3.27
N TRP A 471 -22.43 -11.91 -2.39
CA TRP A 471 -23.69 -11.16 -2.41
C TRP A 471 -23.52 -9.65 -2.60
N TYR A 472 -22.52 -9.03 -1.97
CA TYR A 472 -22.31 -7.57 -2.06
C TYR A 472 -21.94 -7.13 -3.48
N ALA A 473 -21.09 -7.91 -4.15
CA ALA A 473 -20.60 -7.64 -5.50
C ALA A 473 -21.48 -8.24 -6.61
N HIS A 474 -22.42 -9.11 -6.26
CA HIS A 474 -23.24 -9.81 -7.25
C HIS A 474 -24.04 -8.83 -8.12
N GLY A 475 -23.85 -8.91 -9.43
CA GLY A 475 -24.49 -8.01 -10.41
C GLY A 475 -23.95 -6.58 -10.43
N ARG A 476 -22.98 -6.23 -9.57
CA ARG A 476 -22.36 -4.89 -9.51
C ARG A 476 -20.99 -4.84 -10.20
N ILE A 477 -20.27 -5.96 -10.18
CA ILE A 477 -18.99 -6.14 -10.87
C ILE A 477 -19.05 -7.35 -11.80
N SER A 478 -18.04 -7.50 -12.66
CA SER A 478 -17.98 -8.65 -13.57
C SER A 478 -17.90 -9.97 -12.79
N LEU A 479 -18.44 -11.05 -13.36
CA LEU A 479 -18.37 -12.37 -12.74
C LEU A 479 -16.92 -12.80 -12.51
N GLY A 480 -16.01 -12.54 -13.45
CA GLY A 480 -14.59 -12.85 -13.31
C GLY A 480 -13.95 -12.14 -12.11
N LEU A 481 -14.26 -10.84 -11.91
CA LEU A 481 -13.77 -10.08 -10.77
C LEU A 481 -14.39 -10.57 -9.46
N GLN A 482 -15.69 -10.87 -9.45
CA GLN A 482 -16.37 -11.45 -8.29
C GLN A 482 -15.73 -12.78 -7.86
N LEU A 483 -15.47 -13.69 -8.80
CA LEU A 483 -14.79 -14.95 -8.53
C LEU A 483 -13.35 -14.74 -8.04
N GLY A 484 -12.66 -13.73 -8.58
CA GLY A 484 -11.33 -13.33 -8.14
C GLY A 484 -11.28 -12.87 -6.69
N TYR A 485 -12.21 -12.00 -6.27
CA TYR A 485 -12.35 -11.63 -4.85
C TYR A 485 -12.70 -12.84 -3.96
N CYS A 486 -13.60 -13.71 -4.42
CA CYS A 486 -13.94 -14.94 -3.71
C CYS A 486 -12.71 -15.83 -3.49
N CYS A 487 -11.76 -15.89 -4.43
CA CYS A 487 -10.53 -16.67 -4.29
C CYS A 487 -9.74 -16.28 -3.03
N TYR A 488 -9.52 -14.98 -2.79
CA TYR A 488 -8.83 -14.49 -1.60
C TYR A 488 -9.67 -14.71 -0.32
N CYS A 489 -10.95 -14.35 -0.37
CA CYS A 489 -11.89 -14.53 0.76
C CYS A 489 -12.05 -16.00 1.21
N LEU A 490 -11.86 -16.97 0.31
CA LEU A 490 -11.95 -18.41 0.59
C LEU A 490 -10.60 -19.06 0.91
N TRP A 491 -9.52 -18.29 1.02
CA TRP A 491 -8.19 -18.81 1.35
C TRP A 491 -8.18 -19.53 2.71
N ALA A 492 -8.72 -18.91 3.76
CA ALA A 492 -8.72 -19.54 5.09
C ALA A 492 -9.60 -20.81 5.15
N PRO A 493 -10.86 -20.81 4.65
CA PRO A 493 -11.68 -22.04 4.60
C PRO A 493 -11.02 -23.22 3.87
N ASN A 494 -10.15 -22.95 2.90
CA ASN A 494 -9.40 -23.99 2.19
C ASN A 494 -8.48 -24.84 3.09
N CYS A 495 -8.15 -24.38 4.29
CA CYS A 495 -7.36 -25.16 5.25
C CYS A 495 -8.09 -26.42 5.73
N LEU A 496 -9.43 -26.39 5.84
CA LEU A 496 -10.21 -27.53 6.35
C LEU A 496 -10.13 -28.73 5.40
N ALA A 497 -10.30 -28.49 4.10
CA ALA A 497 -10.15 -29.52 3.07
C ALA A 497 -8.70 -30.04 3.04
N THR A 498 -7.71 -29.15 3.14
CA THR A 498 -6.28 -29.50 3.17
C THR A 498 -5.90 -30.37 4.38
N LEU A 499 -6.37 -30.02 5.58
CA LEU A 499 -6.11 -30.82 6.78
C LEU A 499 -6.76 -32.21 6.69
N TYR A 500 -8.00 -32.27 6.19
CA TYR A 500 -8.67 -33.56 6.00
C TYR A 500 -7.92 -34.43 4.99
N TYR A 501 -7.57 -33.85 3.83
CA TYR A 501 -6.90 -34.55 2.74
C TYR A 501 -5.47 -34.98 3.08
N SER A 502 -4.78 -34.28 3.98
CA SER A 502 -3.41 -34.66 4.39
C SER A 502 -3.38 -35.70 5.51
N ILE A 503 -4.33 -35.67 6.44
CA ILE A 503 -4.32 -36.52 7.63
C ILE A 503 -5.03 -37.85 7.37
N ILE A 504 -6.23 -37.82 6.78
CA ILE A 504 -7.11 -38.98 6.70
C ILE A 504 -6.54 -40.10 5.83
N PRO A 505 -5.94 -39.84 4.65
CA PRO A 505 -5.30 -40.90 3.87
C PRO A 505 -4.21 -41.64 4.62
N SER A 506 -3.39 -40.92 5.39
CA SER A 506 -2.33 -41.52 6.21
C SER A 506 -2.89 -42.42 7.32
N LEU A 507 -3.97 -41.99 7.99
CA LEU A 507 -4.62 -42.80 9.01
C LEU A 507 -5.29 -44.06 8.44
N CYS A 508 -5.96 -43.93 7.29
CA CYS A 508 -6.58 -45.07 6.61
C CYS A 508 -5.54 -46.05 6.09
N LEU A 509 -4.39 -45.56 5.59
CA LEU A 509 -3.26 -46.40 5.22
C LEU A 509 -2.76 -47.24 6.40
N LEU A 510 -2.59 -46.63 7.57
CA LEU A 510 -2.18 -47.34 8.80
C LEU A 510 -3.21 -48.38 9.27
N LYS A 511 -4.48 -48.20 8.93
CA LYS A 511 -5.58 -49.10 9.30
C LYS A 511 -5.93 -50.12 8.20
N GLY A 512 -5.29 -50.06 7.04
CA GLY A 512 -5.63 -50.91 5.90
C GLY A 512 -7.01 -50.62 5.29
N ILE A 513 -7.57 -49.42 5.53
CA ILE A 513 -8.89 -49.02 5.02
C ILE A 513 -8.71 -48.46 3.60
N SER A 514 -9.38 -49.06 2.62
CA SER A 514 -9.37 -48.57 1.24
C SER A 514 -10.20 -47.29 1.12
N LEU A 515 -9.59 -46.22 0.60
CA LEU A 515 -10.23 -44.92 0.38
C LEU A 515 -10.61 -44.64 -1.08
N PHE A 516 -10.26 -45.56 -1.97
CA PHE A 516 -10.46 -45.43 -3.40
C PHE A 516 -11.09 -46.71 -3.96
N PRO A 517 -11.85 -46.60 -5.06
CA PRO A 517 -12.53 -47.74 -5.64
C PRO A 517 -11.51 -48.70 -6.23
N GLN A 518 -11.71 -50.00 -6.01
CA GLN A 518 -10.88 -51.02 -6.67
C GLN A 518 -11.20 -51.04 -8.16
N VAL A 519 -10.18 -50.91 -9.00
CA VAL A 519 -10.33 -50.91 -10.46
C VAL A 519 -10.15 -52.33 -10.97
N HIS A 520 -11.20 -52.94 -11.50
CA HIS A 520 -11.21 -54.34 -11.98
C HIS A 520 -11.25 -54.48 -13.52
N THR A 521 -11.13 -53.39 -14.29
CA THR A 521 -11.23 -53.42 -15.77
C THR A 521 -10.29 -52.46 -16.48
N SER A 522 -9.82 -52.87 -17.67
CA SER A 522 -8.81 -52.28 -18.57
C SER A 522 -9.12 -50.92 -19.21
N ILE A 523 -10.09 -50.16 -18.68
CA ILE A 523 -10.32 -48.76 -19.10
C ILE A 523 -9.49 -47.84 -18.19
N SER A 524 -8.19 -48.10 -18.17
CA SER A 524 -7.22 -47.49 -17.25
C SER A 524 -6.34 -46.46 -17.97
N PHE A 525 -6.93 -45.56 -18.75
CA PHE A 525 -6.25 -44.34 -19.15
C PHE A 525 -6.86 -43.19 -18.33
N ASN A 526 -6.29 -42.93 -17.14
CA ASN A 526 -6.03 -41.56 -16.63
C ASN A 526 -5.64 -41.42 -15.13
N TYR A 527 -5.51 -42.48 -14.32
CA TYR A 527 -5.19 -42.28 -12.90
C TYR A 527 -4.18 -43.27 -12.31
N SER A 528 -3.02 -43.38 -12.94
CA SER A 528 -1.80 -43.87 -12.27
C SER A 528 -0.68 -42.86 -12.46
N LEU A 529 -0.52 -41.96 -11.49
CA LEU A 529 0.77 -41.37 -11.18
C LEU A 529 1.07 -41.78 -9.74
N CYS A 530 2.09 -42.64 -9.62
CA CYS A 530 2.72 -43.07 -8.37
C CYS A 530 3.31 -41.89 -7.59
#